data_AF-A0A2M9EJZ4-F1
#
_entry.id   AF-A0A2M9EJZ4-F1
#
_cell.length_a   1.000
_cell.length_b   1.000
_cell.length_c   1.000
_cell.angle_alpha   90.00
_cell.angle_beta   90.00
_cell.angle_gamma   90.00
#
_symmetry.space_group_name_H-M   'P 1'
#
loop_
_entity.id
_entity.type
_entity.pdbx_description
1 polymer ?
#
loop_
_entity_poly.entity_id
_entity_poly.type
_entity_poly.pdbx_seq_one_letter_code
_entity_poly.pdbx_strand_id
1 'polypeptide(L)'
;MIDLSSAQVIEPVIEHLLHRIRRYKQQQGVARVWGWLFVHGLEEGCTFELALGSAPANPTQLLQEEIWSYPTPEDDQDFTIGSAELAGIWEAYDLVVNAERPWSEHPALHFQGWTLAPVGEDYEWQCQGFTAHLDEPENTFIARVYRHILQQAATRYPEDIEGFVLEIHDSALPREWIEA
;
A
#
# COMPACT_ATOMS: atom_id res chain seq x y z
N MET A 1 -19.80 1.45 4.31
CA MET A 1 -18.89 1.22 3.18
C MET A 1 -17.88 2.36 3.18
N ILE A 2 -16.60 2.05 3.03
CA ILE A 2 -15.51 3.01 2.89
C ILE A 2 -15.10 3.03 1.42
N ASP A 3 -15.12 4.21 0.80
CA ASP A 3 -14.66 4.40 -0.57
C ASP A 3 -13.22 4.90 -0.58
N LEU A 4 -12.31 4.04 -1.04
CA LEU A 4 -10.88 4.29 -1.10
C LEU A 4 -10.45 4.94 -2.43
N SER A 5 -11.40 5.18 -3.33
CA SER A 5 -11.13 5.68 -4.69
C SER A 5 -11.01 7.19 -4.76
N SER A 6 -11.41 7.89 -3.70
CA SER A 6 -11.44 9.34 -3.69
C SER A 6 -10.02 9.91 -3.65
N ALA A 7 -9.82 11.08 -4.28
CA ALA A 7 -8.55 11.80 -4.22
C ALA A 7 -8.17 12.16 -2.76
N GLN A 8 -9.14 12.35 -1.87
CA GLN A 8 -8.88 12.62 -0.45
C GLN A 8 -8.23 11.45 0.28
N VAL A 9 -8.39 10.22 -0.23
CA VAL A 9 -7.75 9.01 0.29
C VAL A 9 -6.42 8.74 -0.43
N ILE A 10 -6.39 8.91 -1.76
CA ILE A 10 -5.22 8.56 -2.58
C ILE A 10 -4.10 9.60 -2.52
N GLU A 11 -4.42 10.90 -2.63
CA GLU A 11 -3.42 11.96 -2.73
C GLU A 11 -2.47 12.02 -1.53
N PRO A 12 -2.94 11.89 -0.27
CA PRO A 12 -2.03 11.88 0.88
C PRO A 12 -0.97 10.78 0.81
N VAL A 13 -1.34 9.59 0.32
CA VAL A 13 -0.39 8.48 0.12
C VAL A 13 0.65 8.86 -0.93
N ILE A 14 0.23 9.40 -2.07
CA ILE A 14 1.14 9.83 -3.15
C ILE A 14 2.08 10.95 -2.67
N GLU A 15 1.54 11.95 -1.98
CA GLU A 15 2.32 13.07 -1.44
C GLU A 15 3.37 12.59 -0.43
N HIS A 16 3.01 11.62 0.41
CA HIS A 16 3.95 11.01 1.36
C HIS A 16 5.08 10.25 0.65
N LEU A 17 4.76 9.43 -0.35
CA LEU A 17 5.75 8.73 -1.17
C LEU A 17 6.73 9.73 -1.82
N LEU A 18 6.20 10.79 -2.44
CA LEU A 18 7.03 11.80 -3.08
C LEU A 18 7.90 12.58 -2.12
N HIS A 19 7.41 12.90 -0.93
CA HIS A 19 8.21 13.59 0.07
C HIS A 19 9.47 12.79 0.38
N ARG A 20 9.32 11.50 0.69
CA ARG A 20 10.42 10.58 1.01
C ARG A 20 11.36 10.38 -0.19
N ILE A 21 10.80 10.20 -1.39
CA ILE A 21 11.57 10.06 -2.64
C ILE A 21 12.42 11.30 -2.91
N ARG A 22 11.84 12.50 -2.85
CA ARG A 22 12.56 13.75 -3.13
C ARG A 22 13.61 14.05 -2.07
N ARG A 23 13.32 13.77 -0.80
CA ARG A 23 14.30 13.85 0.29
C ARG A 23 15.49 12.93 0.02
N TYR A 24 15.24 11.66 -0.32
CA TYR A 24 16.29 10.71 -0.68
C TYR A 24 17.08 11.15 -1.92
N LYS A 25 16.41 11.59 -2.99
CA LYS A 25 17.04 12.16 -4.19
C LYS A 25 18.04 13.26 -3.85
N GLN A 26 17.61 14.20 -3.00
CA GLN A 26 18.44 15.31 -2.55
C GLN A 26 19.64 14.83 -1.73
N GLN A 27 19.44 13.89 -0.81
CA GLN A 27 20.50 13.36 0.06
C GLN A 27 21.55 12.57 -0.73
N GLN A 28 21.13 11.77 -1.71
CA GLN A 28 22.01 10.91 -2.49
C GLN A 28 22.54 11.57 -3.78
N GLY A 29 22.00 12.74 -4.16
CA GLY A 29 22.38 13.43 -5.39
C GLY A 29 22.01 12.67 -6.66
N VAL A 30 20.92 11.90 -6.64
CA VAL A 30 20.46 11.07 -7.76
C VAL A 30 19.28 11.70 -8.50
N ALA A 31 19.21 11.47 -9.81
CA ALA A 31 18.19 12.05 -10.67
C ALA A 31 16.82 11.36 -10.55
N ARG A 32 16.79 10.03 -10.44
CA ARG A 32 15.57 9.22 -10.28
C ARG A 32 15.83 8.13 -9.25
N VAL A 33 14.76 7.68 -8.61
CA VAL A 33 14.79 6.70 -7.51
C VAL A 33 13.77 5.62 -7.80
N TRP A 34 14.07 4.39 -7.43
CA TRP A 34 13.06 3.35 -7.29
C TRP A 34 12.70 3.17 -5.83
N GLY A 35 11.46 2.75 -5.56
CA GLY A 35 11.00 2.46 -4.20
C GLY A 35 10.54 1.01 -4.04
N TRP A 36 10.82 0.39 -2.91
CA TRP A 36 10.17 -0.84 -2.48
C TRP A 36 9.10 -0.50 -1.47
N LEU A 37 7.84 -0.70 -1.83
CA LEU A 37 6.71 -0.53 -0.93
C LEU A 37 6.32 -1.87 -0.34
N PHE A 38 6.52 -2.02 0.97
CA PHE A 38 6.11 -3.17 1.74
C PHE A 38 4.84 -2.83 2.51
N VAL A 39 3.70 -3.38 2.11
CA VAL A 39 2.38 -2.98 2.60
C VAL A 39 1.81 -4.05 3.53
N HIS A 40 1.33 -3.64 4.69
CA HIS A 40 0.74 -4.50 5.70
C HIS A 40 -0.75 -4.83 5.43
N GLY A 41 -1.28 -5.83 6.14
CA GLY A 41 -2.67 -6.26 6.05
C GLY A 41 -3.69 -5.24 6.59
N LEU A 42 -4.99 -5.56 6.50
CA LEU A 42 -6.05 -4.69 7.01
C LEU A 42 -5.94 -4.47 8.52
N GLU A 43 -5.48 -5.49 9.24
CA GLU A 43 -5.28 -5.49 10.68
C GLU A 43 -4.23 -4.50 11.16
N GLU A 44 -3.34 -4.07 10.27
CA GLU A 44 -2.33 -3.03 10.51
C GLU A 44 -2.67 -1.73 9.76
N GLY A 45 -3.95 -1.53 9.43
CA GLY A 45 -4.44 -0.30 8.77
C GLY A 45 -4.00 -0.13 7.32
N CYS A 46 -3.47 -1.20 6.70
CA CYS A 46 -2.72 -1.14 5.46
C CYS A 46 -1.58 -0.10 5.49
N THR A 47 -0.89 0.00 6.62
CA THR A 47 0.37 0.74 6.74
C THR A 47 1.41 0.20 5.77
N PHE A 48 2.48 0.97 5.54
CA PHE A 48 3.58 0.52 4.69
C PHE A 48 4.93 1.04 5.14
N GLU A 49 5.95 0.28 4.77
CA GLU A 49 7.35 0.66 4.81
C GLU A 49 7.86 0.95 3.40
N LEU A 50 8.85 1.84 3.28
CA LEU A 50 9.40 2.25 1.99
C LEU A 50 10.93 2.25 2.02
N ALA A 51 11.53 1.31 1.30
CA ALA A 51 12.95 1.35 0.97
C ALA A 51 13.16 2.11 -0.33
N LEU A 52 14.27 2.85 -0.44
CA LEU A 52 14.58 3.67 -1.61
C LEU A 52 15.99 3.35 -2.09
N GLY A 53 16.17 3.34 -3.41
CA GLY A 53 17.46 3.12 -4.04
C GLY A 53 17.66 3.95 -5.30
N SER A 54 18.91 4.10 -5.71
CA SER A 54 19.24 4.62 -7.05
C SER A 54 18.75 3.64 -8.12
N ALA A 55 18.29 4.18 -9.26
CA ALA A 55 17.71 3.41 -10.37
C ALA A 55 18.44 2.06 -10.61
N PRO A 56 17.74 0.92 -10.54
CA PRO A 56 18.37 -0.38 -10.58
C PRO A 56 18.83 -0.68 -12.01
N ALA A 57 19.97 -1.36 -12.16
CA ALA A 57 20.42 -1.78 -13.49
C ALA A 57 19.48 -2.81 -14.13
N ASN A 58 18.78 -3.60 -13.31
CA ASN A 58 17.78 -4.58 -13.73
C ASN A 58 16.66 -4.67 -12.67
N PRO A 59 15.48 -4.06 -12.91
CA PRO A 59 14.35 -4.10 -11.97
C PRO A 59 13.87 -5.51 -11.64
N THR A 60 13.99 -6.47 -12.57
CA THR A 60 13.56 -7.86 -12.35
C THR A 60 14.45 -8.57 -11.33
N GLN A 61 15.70 -8.14 -11.17
CA GLN A 61 16.60 -8.69 -10.15
C GLN A 61 16.14 -8.30 -8.74
N LEU A 62 15.60 -7.09 -8.56
CA LEU A 62 15.08 -6.63 -7.27
C LEU A 62 13.98 -7.56 -6.74
N LEU A 63 13.13 -8.09 -7.62
CA LEU A 63 12.05 -9.01 -7.22
C LEU A 63 12.56 -10.32 -6.59
N GLN A 64 13.82 -10.69 -6.84
CA GLN A 64 14.46 -11.89 -6.31
C GLN A 64 15.29 -11.63 -5.04
N GLU A 65 15.57 -10.36 -4.75
CA GLU A 65 16.33 -9.98 -3.56
C GLU A 65 15.40 -9.91 -2.34
N GLU A 66 15.96 -10.07 -1.16
CA GLU A 66 15.20 -9.91 0.09
C GLU A 66 15.76 -8.67 0.79
N ILE A 67 14.96 -7.61 0.80
CA ILE A 67 15.33 -6.36 1.45
C ILE A 67 14.77 -6.43 2.87
N TRP A 68 15.67 -6.58 3.84
CA TRP A 68 15.33 -6.70 5.25
C TRP A 68 15.34 -5.37 6.01
N SER A 69 15.75 -4.28 5.34
CA SER A 69 15.88 -2.97 5.97
C SER A 69 15.05 -1.96 5.23
N TYR A 70 13.87 -1.71 5.77
CA TYR A 70 13.03 -0.59 5.40
C TYR A 70 13.16 0.47 6.49
N PRO A 71 13.48 1.73 6.17
CA PRO A 71 13.38 2.80 7.15
C PRO A 71 11.90 2.94 7.54
N THR A 72 11.63 2.81 8.83
CA THR A 72 10.27 2.89 9.35
C THR A 72 9.80 4.36 9.31
N PRO A 73 8.49 4.62 9.31
CA PRO A 73 7.98 5.99 9.41
C PRO A 73 8.49 6.74 10.65
N GLU A 74 8.83 6.02 11.74
CA GLU A 74 9.41 6.58 12.97
C GLU A 74 10.82 7.16 12.79
N ASP A 75 11.55 6.67 11.78
CA ASP A 75 12.87 7.21 11.42
C ASP A 75 12.77 8.60 10.75
N ASP A 76 11.56 9.03 10.36
CA ASP A 76 11.28 10.36 9.81
C ASP A 76 10.63 11.27 10.88
N GLN A 77 11.46 11.91 11.71
CA GLN A 77 11.03 12.80 12.80
C GLN A 77 10.15 13.98 12.35
N ASP A 78 10.08 14.24 11.05
CA ASP A 78 9.23 15.27 10.44
C ASP A 78 7.81 14.76 10.11
N PHE A 79 7.48 13.50 10.43
CA PHE A 79 6.23 12.84 10.02
C PHE A 79 5.59 11.99 11.14
N THR A 80 4.25 11.89 11.16
CA THR A 80 3.48 11.17 12.20
C THR A 80 2.79 9.94 11.61
N ILE A 81 3.01 8.76 12.20
CA ILE A 81 2.31 7.49 11.87
C ILE A 81 0.78 7.68 11.90
N GLY A 82 0.05 7.11 10.93
CA GLY A 82 -1.40 7.30 10.79
C GLY A 82 -1.83 8.49 9.91
N SER A 83 -0.88 9.18 9.25
CA SER A 83 -1.17 10.34 8.38
C SER A 83 -0.89 10.14 6.89
N ALA A 84 -0.48 8.94 6.46
CA ALA A 84 -0.16 8.65 5.05
C ALA A 84 -0.71 7.33 4.50
N GLU A 85 -1.42 6.57 5.33
CA GLU A 85 -2.08 5.33 4.95
C GLU A 85 -3.48 5.59 4.36
N LEU A 86 -4.15 4.52 3.93
CA LEU A 86 -5.53 4.59 3.46
C LEU A 86 -6.47 4.97 4.62
N ALA A 87 -6.89 6.24 4.65
CA ALA A 87 -7.76 6.77 5.70
C ALA A 87 -9.05 5.94 5.88
N GLY A 88 -9.40 5.66 7.14
CA GLY A 88 -10.60 4.94 7.52
C GLY A 88 -10.43 3.42 7.64
N ILE A 89 -9.33 2.83 7.15
CA ILE A 89 -9.11 1.38 7.28
C ILE A 89 -8.84 0.99 8.73
N TRP A 90 -7.85 1.64 9.36
CA TRP A 90 -7.52 1.36 10.76
C TRP A 90 -8.72 1.60 11.68
N GLU A 91 -9.42 2.73 11.52
CA GLU A 91 -10.58 3.05 12.35
C GLU A 91 -11.73 2.05 12.18
N ALA A 92 -11.90 1.51 10.97
CA ALA A 92 -12.87 0.45 10.72
C ALA A 92 -12.48 -0.85 11.41
N TYR A 93 -11.20 -1.23 11.31
CA TYR A 93 -10.67 -2.44 11.93
C TYR A 93 -10.75 -2.35 13.46
N ASP A 94 -10.29 -1.25 14.05
CA ASP A 94 -10.35 -0.98 15.49
C ASP A 94 -11.78 -1.02 16.03
N LEU A 95 -12.73 -0.43 15.31
CA LEU A 95 -14.14 -0.42 15.71
C LEU A 95 -14.77 -1.82 15.75
N VAL A 96 -14.27 -2.78 14.97
CA VAL A 96 -14.86 -4.13 14.92
C VAL A 96 -14.08 -5.09 15.79
N VAL A 97 -12.77 -5.18 15.57
CA VAL A 97 -11.93 -6.20 16.20
C VAL A 97 -11.61 -5.80 17.64
N ASN A 98 -11.10 -4.59 17.85
CA ASN A 98 -10.72 -4.15 19.20
C ASN A 98 -11.93 -3.83 20.09
N ALA A 99 -13.06 -3.47 19.49
CA ALA A 99 -14.32 -3.28 20.23
C ALA A 99 -15.20 -4.54 20.32
N GLU A 100 -14.70 -5.71 19.90
CA GLU A 100 -15.39 -7.02 19.96
C GLU A 100 -16.80 -7.01 19.34
N ARG A 101 -16.98 -6.28 18.23
CA ARG A 101 -18.25 -6.25 17.50
C ARG A 101 -18.36 -7.41 16.52
N PRO A 102 -19.59 -7.80 16.14
CA PRO A 102 -19.79 -8.78 15.08
C PRO A 102 -19.05 -8.38 13.80
N TRP A 103 -18.39 -9.35 13.16
CA TRP A 103 -17.67 -9.13 11.90
C TRP A 103 -18.53 -8.48 10.81
N SER A 104 -19.83 -8.82 10.79
CA SER A 104 -20.81 -8.24 9.88
C SER A 104 -21.03 -6.73 10.05
N GLU A 105 -20.55 -6.12 11.14
CA GLU A 105 -20.53 -4.67 11.34
C GLU A 105 -19.31 -3.98 10.69
N HIS A 106 -18.32 -4.73 10.20
CA HIS A 106 -17.21 -4.16 9.45
C HIS A 106 -17.73 -3.46 8.19
N PRO A 107 -17.27 -2.23 7.88
CA PRO A 107 -17.66 -1.62 6.63
C PRO A 107 -17.06 -2.41 5.47
N ALA A 108 -17.87 -2.64 4.43
CA ALA A 108 -17.32 -3.04 3.14
C ALA A 108 -16.35 -1.98 2.62
N LEU A 109 -15.24 -2.40 2.02
CA LEU A 109 -14.26 -1.56 1.37
C LEU A 109 -14.55 -1.53 -0.12
N HIS A 110 -14.51 -0.34 -0.70
CA HIS A 110 -14.78 -0.13 -2.12
C HIS A 110 -13.62 0.62 -2.77
N PHE A 111 -13.21 0.12 -3.94
CA PHE A 111 -12.23 0.77 -4.78
C PHE A 111 -12.63 0.61 -6.25
N GLN A 112 -13.06 1.70 -6.87
CA GLN A 112 -13.49 1.78 -8.27
C GLN A 112 -14.60 0.78 -8.63
N GLY A 113 -14.25 -0.35 -9.26
CA GLY A 113 -15.20 -1.42 -9.63
C GLY A 113 -15.18 -2.61 -8.66
N TRP A 114 -14.38 -2.53 -7.60
CA TRP A 114 -14.09 -3.63 -6.69
C TRP A 114 -14.66 -3.36 -5.31
N THR A 115 -15.24 -4.39 -4.71
CA THR A 115 -15.73 -4.31 -3.33
C THR A 115 -15.30 -5.55 -2.57
N LEU A 116 -14.77 -5.34 -1.38
CA LEU A 116 -14.45 -6.36 -0.39
C LEU A 116 -15.42 -6.15 0.78
N ALA A 117 -16.37 -7.07 0.97
CA ALA A 117 -17.42 -6.94 1.99
C ALA A 117 -17.34 -8.06 3.01
N PRO A 118 -17.47 -7.78 4.31
CA PRO A 118 -17.51 -8.86 5.31
C PRO A 118 -18.77 -9.68 5.10
N VAL A 119 -18.66 -10.99 5.25
CA VAL A 119 -19.79 -11.92 5.21
C VAL A 119 -19.68 -12.92 6.35
N GLY A 120 -20.84 -13.44 6.76
CA GLY A 120 -20.90 -14.41 7.84
C GLY A 120 -20.50 -13.84 9.20
N GLU A 121 -20.12 -14.74 10.11
CA GLU A 121 -19.72 -14.43 11.49
C GLU A 121 -18.22 -14.65 11.74
N ASP A 122 -17.51 -15.35 10.83
CA ASP A 122 -16.16 -15.89 11.04
C ASP A 122 -15.07 -15.21 10.19
N TYR A 123 -14.97 -13.87 10.24
CA TYR A 123 -13.91 -13.11 9.53
C TYR A 123 -13.81 -13.38 8.01
N GLU A 124 -14.93 -13.75 7.38
CA GLU A 124 -14.95 -14.07 5.96
C GLU A 124 -15.19 -12.84 5.10
N TRP A 125 -14.58 -12.82 3.91
CA TRP A 125 -14.79 -11.76 2.92
C TRP A 125 -15.44 -12.27 1.65
N GLN A 126 -16.35 -11.45 1.12
CA GLN A 126 -16.88 -11.57 -0.22
C GLN A 126 -16.24 -10.55 -1.15
N CYS A 127 -15.69 -11.05 -2.25
CA CYS A 127 -15.16 -10.23 -3.34
C CYS A 127 -16.24 -9.97 -4.38
N GLN A 128 -16.38 -8.70 -4.79
CA GLN A 128 -17.19 -8.29 -5.92
C GLN A 128 -16.32 -7.53 -6.92
N GLY A 129 -16.41 -7.89 -8.21
CA GLY A 129 -15.67 -7.23 -9.29
C GLY A 129 -14.21 -7.68 -9.44
N PHE A 130 -13.73 -8.58 -8.58
CA PHE A 130 -12.42 -9.22 -8.69
C PHE A 130 -12.44 -10.65 -8.14
N THR A 131 -11.42 -11.42 -8.50
CA THR A 131 -11.15 -12.76 -7.95
C THR A 131 -9.94 -12.67 -7.04
N ALA A 132 -10.05 -13.19 -5.82
CA ALA A 132 -8.94 -13.31 -4.89
C ALA A 132 -7.89 -14.27 -5.43
N HIS A 133 -6.62 -13.96 -5.23
CA HIS A 133 -5.51 -14.86 -5.49
C HIS A 133 -5.28 -15.74 -4.26
N LEU A 134 -5.12 -17.06 -4.46
CA LEU A 134 -4.80 -18.03 -3.40
C LEU A 134 -5.65 -17.93 -2.13
N ASP A 135 -6.94 -17.62 -2.27
CA ASP A 135 -7.87 -17.44 -1.14
C ASP A 135 -7.45 -16.34 -0.14
N GLU A 136 -6.68 -15.33 -0.59
CA GLU A 136 -6.30 -14.13 0.16
C GLU A 136 -7.07 -12.89 -0.35
N PRO A 137 -8.37 -12.74 -0.03
CA PRO A 137 -9.21 -11.69 -0.61
C PRO A 137 -8.79 -10.28 -0.18
N GLU A 138 -8.39 -10.11 1.08
CA GLU A 138 -7.90 -8.84 1.63
C GLU A 138 -6.61 -8.39 0.94
N ASN A 139 -5.57 -9.23 0.97
CA ASN A 139 -4.27 -8.95 0.36
C ASN A 139 -4.41 -8.66 -1.14
N THR A 140 -5.26 -9.42 -1.84
CA THR A 140 -5.53 -9.17 -3.26
C THR A 140 -6.18 -7.79 -3.49
N PHE A 141 -7.09 -7.39 -2.61
CA PHE A 141 -7.76 -6.09 -2.69
C PHE A 141 -6.78 -4.95 -2.38
N ILE A 142 -6.00 -5.07 -1.30
CA ILE A 142 -4.99 -4.08 -0.89
C ILE A 142 -3.92 -3.91 -1.97
N ALA A 143 -3.39 -5.01 -2.50
CA ALA A 143 -2.42 -4.99 -3.60
C ALA A 143 -2.95 -4.21 -4.81
N ARG A 144 -4.22 -4.40 -5.15
CA ARG A 144 -4.87 -3.66 -6.24
C ARG A 144 -4.97 -2.16 -5.97
N VAL A 145 -5.32 -1.76 -4.74
CA VAL A 145 -5.38 -0.35 -4.34
C VAL A 145 -3.99 0.28 -4.42
N TYR A 146 -3.00 -0.31 -3.77
CA TYR A 146 -1.63 0.24 -3.74
C TYR A 146 -0.96 0.24 -5.11
N ARG A 147 -1.17 -0.81 -5.92
CA ARG A 147 -0.71 -0.82 -7.31
C ARG A 147 -1.22 0.39 -8.07
N HIS A 148 -2.50 0.73 -7.90
CA HIS A 148 -3.09 1.89 -8.56
C HIS A 148 -2.46 3.21 -8.07
N ILE A 149 -2.26 3.35 -6.76
CA ILE A 149 -1.61 4.53 -6.16
C ILE A 149 -0.19 4.70 -6.71
N LEU A 150 0.58 3.62 -6.73
CA LEU A 150 1.96 3.61 -7.25
C LEU A 150 2.00 3.93 -8.74
N GLN A 151 1.09 3.39 -9.54
CA GLN A 151 0.96 3.74 -10.96
C GLN A 151 0.65 5.22 -11.16
N GLN A 152 -0.27 5.78 -10.37
CA GLN A 152 -0.56 7.21 -10.44
C GLN A 152 0.65 8.06 -10.07
N ALA A 153 1.36 7.72 -8.99
CA ALA A 153 2.56 8.43 -8.57
C ALA A 153 3.63 8.39 -9.67
N ALA A 154 3.94 7.20 -10.19
CA ALA A 154 4.97 6.99 -11.21
C ALA A 154 4.65 7.77 -12.51
N THR A 155 3.38 7.74 -12.94
CA THR A 155 2.91 8.48 -14.13
C THR A 155 2.98 10.00 -13.95
N ARG A 156 2.71 10.51 -12.74
CA ARG A 156 2.66 11.96 -12.47
C ARG A 156 4.03 12.59 -12.24
N TYR A 157 5.00 11.80 -11.78
CA TYR A 157 6.34 12.28 -11.40
C TYR A 157 7.45 11.40 -12.00
N PRO A 158 7.48 11.20 -13.33
CA PRO A 158 8.46 10.34 -13.99
C PRO A 158 9.90 10.86 -13.86
N GLU A 159 10.09 12.17 -13.62
CA GLU A 159 11.38 12.80 -13.32
C GLU A 159 11.91 12.48 -11.92
N ASP A 160 11.04 12.04 -11.01
CA ASP A 160 11.39 11.64 -9.65
C ASP A 160 11.54 10.13 -9.52
N ILE A 161 10.69 9.38 -10.23
CA ILE A 161 10.43 7.97 -9.99
C ILE A 161 10.90 7.15 -11.20
N GLU A 162 11.70 6.12 -10.95
CA GLU A 162 12.05 5.08 -11.94
C GLU A 162 10.97 3.99 -11.98
N GLY A 163 10.47 3.60 -10.81
CA GLY A 163 9.40 2.64 -10.62
C GLY A 163 9.35 2.15 -9.18
N PHE A 164 8.45 1.21 -8.92
CA PHE A 164 8.23 0.65 -7.60
C PHE A 164 8.25 -0.88 -7.62
N VAL A 165 8.78 -1.48 -6.57
CA VAL A 165 8.42 -2.84 -6.18
C VAL A 165 7.26 -2.74 -5.20
N LEU A 166 6.19 -3.52 -5.42
CA LEU A 166 5.09 -3.70 -4.48
C LEU A 166 5.17 -5.10 -3.88
N GLU A 167 5.18 -5.17 -2.56
CA GLU A 167 5.14 -6.40 -1.76
C GLU A 167 4.06 -6.25 -0.69
N ILE A 168 3.30 -7.33 -0.43
CA ILE A 168 2.30 -7.39 0.63
C ILE A 168 2.84 -8.28 1.76
N HIS A 169 2.79 -7.79 3.00
CA HIS A 169 3.20 -8.50 4.20
C HIS A 169 2.41 -9.81 4.37
N ASP A 170 3.08 -10.87 4.81
CA ASP A 170 2.50 -12.19 5.11
C ASP A 170 1.54 -12.73 4.02
N SER A 171 1.84 -12.41 2.76
CA SER A 171 1.02 -12.79 1.60
C SER A 171 1.80 -13.70 0.65
N ALA A 172 1.11 -14.68 0.06
CA ALA A 172 1.64 -15.47 -1.04
C ALA A 172 1.58 -14.74 -2.41
N LEU A 173 1.17 -13.47 -2.44
CA LEU A 173 1.16 -12.67 -3.65
C LEU A 173 2.60 -12.46 -4.17
N PRO A 174 2.81 -12.53 -5.50
CA PRO A 174 4.13 -12.24 -6.06
C PRO A 174 4.42 -10.74 -5.94
N ARG A 175 5.69 -10.41 -5.69
CA ARG A 175 6.20 -9.05 -5.81
C ARG A 175 5.99 -8.55 -7.23
N GLU A 176 5.57 -7.30 -7.37
CA GLU A 176 5.30 -6.68 -8.67
C GLU A 176 6.22 -5.49 -8.90
N TRP A 177 6.80 -5.38 -10.11
CA TRP A 177 7.43 -4.15 -10.57
C TRP A 177 6.41 -3.26 -11.30
N ILE A 178 6.33 -2.00 -10.88
CA ILE A 178 5.46 -0.95 -11.44
C ILE A 178 6.37 0.10 -12.06
N GLU A 179 6.36 0.19 -13.38
CA GLU A 179 7.16 1.15 -14.15
C GLU A 179 6.54 2.55 -14.15
N ALA A 180 7.40 3.58 -14.22
CA ALA A 180 7.02 4.99 -14.33
C ALA A 180 6.80 5.48 -15.76
#